data_AF-A0A3C1L9Y2-F1
#
_entry.id   AF-A0A3C1L9Y2-F1
#
_cell.length_a   1.000
_cell.length_b   1.000
_cell.length_c   1.000
_cell.angle_alpha   90.00
_cell.angle_beta   90.00
_cell.angle_gamma   90.00
#
_symmetry.space_group_name_H-M   'P 1'
#
loop_
_entity.id
_entity.type
_entity.pdbx_description
1 polymer ?
#
loop_
_entity_poly.entity_id
_entity_poly.type
_entity_poly.pdbx_seq_one_letter_code
_entity_poly.pdbx_strand_id
1 'polypeptide(L)'
;MVPANYEAFWVEIGGPSGGSGNQLELPRRAQRFFGYTFDDYDDQHHVIGEPVLRRPPDASWSRPLTWHGNNRMERINLPTLAQGGVEYSHRVVLFRRLADGSFELAVATLDSSSATAWRNESSALGTIYRFGPNSPRRCGLF
;
A
#
# COMPACT_ATOMS: atom_id res chain seq x y z
N MET A 1 -0.26 11.89 14.97
CA MET A 1 -0.14 10.45 14.65
C MET A 1 0.93 10.29 13.56
N VAL A 2 1.89 9.38 13.73
CA VAL A 2 3.01 9.18 12.80
C VAL A 2 2.87 7.78 12.17
N PRO A 3 2.56 7.66 10.87
CA PRO A 3 2.36 6.35 10.22
C PRO A 3 3.54 5.39 10.36
N ALA A 4 4.78 5.91 10.48
CA ALA A 4 5.98 5.12 10.68
C ALA A 4 5.98 4.30 11.98
N ASN A 5 5.14 4.65 12.96
CA ASN A 5 5.09 3.98 14.27
C ASN A 5 4.19 2.72 14.26
N TYR A 6 3.45 2.47 13.18
CA TYR A 6 2.62 1.28 13.04
C TYR A 6 3.42 0.15 12.39
N GLU A 7 3.08 -1.08 12.77
CA GLU A 7 3.73 -2.28 12.25
C GLU A 7 3.22 -2.62 10.85
N ALA A 8 1.97 -2.28 10.55
CA ALA A 8 1.35 -2.63 9.29
C ALA A 8 0.43 -1.55 8.72
N PHE A 9 0.30 -1.62 7.39
CA PHE A 9 -0.56 -0.76 6.59
C PHE A 9 -1.28 -1.61 5.55
N TRP A 10 -2.61 -1.63 5.59
CA TRP A 10 -3.41 -2.36 4.60
C TRP A 10 -4.20 -1.43 3.69
N VAL A 11 -4.43 -1.87 2.46
CA VAL A 11 -5.13 -1.14 1.41
C VAL A 11 -6.08 -2.06 0.66
N GLU A 12 -7.36 -1.66 0.56
CA GLU A 12 -8.31 -2.29 -0.35
C GLU A 12 -8.06 -1.86 -1.79
N ILE A 13 -7.83 -2.86 -2.64
CA ILE A 13 -7.71 -2.69 -4.08
C ILE A 13 -9.10 -2.86 -4.69
N GLY A 14 -9.50 -1.85 -5.46
CA GLY A 14 -10.74 -1.90 -6.25
C GLY A 14 -10.57 -2.73 -7.52
N GLY A 15 -11.16 -2.24 -8.61
CA GLY A 15 -10.84 -2.73 -9.96
C GLY A 15 -9.46 -2.24 -10.43
N PRO A 16 -8.81 -2.94 -11.38
CA PRO A 16 -7.43 -2.66 -11.77
C PRO A 16 -7.29 -1.26 -12.40
N SER A 17 -6.31 -0.50 -11.93
CA SER A 17 -5.79 0.69 -12.61
C SER A 17 -4.41 0.37 -13.22
N GLY A 18 -4.21 0.73 -14.49
CA GLY A 18 -2.97 0.44 -15.24
C GLY A 18 -3.01 -0.90 -15.97
N GLY A 19 -2.40 -0.96 -17.16
CA GLY A 19 -2.57 -2.07 -18.13
C GLY A 19 -2.14 -3.46 -17.66
N SER A 20 -1.41 -3.58 -16.55
CA SER A 20 -1.03 -4.88 -15.94
C SER A 20 -1.58 -5.11 -14.53
N GLY A 21 -2.46 -4.22 -14.03
CA GLY A 21 -3.18 -4.41 -12.76
C GLY A 21 -2.31 -4.44 -11.50
N ASN A 22 -1.04 -4.07 -11.58
CA ASN A 22 -0.08 -4.14 -10.46
C ASN A 22 0.20 -2.78 -9.81
N GLN A 23 -0.36 -1.69 -10.34
CA GLN A 23 -0.15 -0.36 -9.79
C GLN A 23 -1.17 -0.10 -8.70
N LEU A 24 -0.68 0.05 -7.47
CA LEU A 24 -1.50 0.34 -6.31
C LEU A 24 -1.50 1.85 -6.04
N GLU A 25 -2.67 2.47 -6.13
CA GLU A 25 -2.87 3.82 -5.61
C GLU A 25 -2.92 3.79 -4.08
N LEU A 26 -2.33 4.81 -3.46
CA LEU A 26 -2.24 5.01 -2.03
C LEU A 26 -2.75 6.42 -1.68
N PRO A 27 -3.32 6.62 -0.48
CA PRO A 27 -3.75 7.95 -0.07
C PRO A 27 -2.53 8.87 0.08
N ARG A 28 -2.75 10.17 -0.10
CA ARG A 28 -1.72 11.20 0.14
C ARG A 28 -1.13 11.04 1.54
N ARG A 29 0.20 11.12 1.65
CA ARG A 29 1.03 10.90 2.85
C ARG A 29 1.21 9.44 3.28
N ALA A 30 0.77 8.46 2.48
CA ALA A 30 1.05 7.04 2.76
C ALA A 30 2.56 6.74 2.79
N GLN A 31 3.36 7.50 2.04
CA GLN A 31 4.82 7.45 2.05
C GLN A 31 5.44 7.48 3.45
N ARG A 32 4.78 8.13 4.41
CA ARG A 32 5.25 8.20 5.80
C ARG A 32 5.29 6.84 6.48
N PHE A 33 4.42 5.90 6.08
CA PHE A 33 4.49 4.53 6.56
C PHE A 33 5.80 3.88 6.10
N PHE A 34 6.22 4.16 4.87
CA PHE A 34 7.48 3.63 4.32
C PHE A 34 8.73 4.37 4.82
N GLY A 35 8.58 5.35 5.71
CA GLY A 35 9.69 6.07 6.34
C GLY A 35 10.25 7.24 5.52
N TYR A 36 9.59 7.64 4.44
CA TYR A 36 10.04 8.76 3.62
C TYR A 36 9.59 10.12 4.20
N THR A 37 10.22 11.19 3.73
CA THR A 37 9.80 12.56 3.96
C THR A 37 9.62 13.21 2.60
N PHE A 38 8.38 13.54 2.27
CA PHE A 38 7.98 14.12 0.99
C PHE A 38 6.81 15.07 1.22
N ASP A 39 6.93 16.28 0.67
CA ASP A 39 5.98 17.37 0.83
C ASP A 39 5.70 18.15 -0.47
N ASP A 40 6.35 17.79 -1.58
CA ASP A 40 6.12 18.38 -2.91
C ASP A 40 4.91 17.74 -3.63
N TYR A 41 3.72 18.25 -3.33
CA TYR A 41 2.46 17.77 -3.90
C TYR A 41 1.93 18.71 -4.98
N ASP A 42 2.79 19.10 -5.91
CA ASP A 42 2.42 19.83 -7.11
C ASP A 42 1.69 18.93 -8.14
N ASP A 43 1.46 19.45 -9.34
CA ASP A 43 0.81 18.68 -10.42
C ASP A 43 1.80 17.82 -11.24
N GLN A 44 3.09 17.76 -10.86
CA GLN A 44 4.12 16.96 -11.54
C GLN A 44 4.21 15.51 -11.01
N HIS A 45 5.01 14.70 -11.70
CA HIS A 45 5.34 13.34 -11.26
C HIS A 45 6.66 13.34 -10.50
N HIS A 46 6.67 12.80 -9.28
CA HIS A 46 7.86 12.72 -8.42
C HIS A 46 8.12 11.30 -7.95
N VAL A 47 9.39 10.91 -7.87
CA VAL A 47 9.80 9.69 -7.15
C VAL A 47 9.99 10.05 -5.69
N ILE A 48 9.29 9.35 -4.80
CA ILE A 48 9.35 9.56 -3.35
C ILE A 48 10.42 8.68 -2.71
N GLY A 49 10.55 7.44 -3.18
CA GLY A 49 11.52 6.48 -2.67
C GLY A 49 11.29 5.08 -3.25
N GLU A 50 12.06 4.10 -2.78
CA GLU A 50 12.02 2.73 -3.27
C GLU A 50 11.93 1.70 -2.12
N PRO A 51 10.76 1.53 -1.48
CA PRO A 51 10.61 0.52 -0.46
C PRO A 51 10.94 -0.88 -0.98
N VAL A 52 11.67 -1.66 -0.16
CA VAL A 52 11.95 -3.06 -0.44
C VAL A 52 10.76 -3.89 0.03
N LEU A 53 10.03 -4.48 -0.93
CA LEU A 53 8.94 -5.40 -0.67
C LEU A 53 9.47 -6.83 -0.65
N ARG A 54 8.98 -7.65 0.27
CA ARG A 54 9.31 -9.07 0.38
C ARG A 54 8.07 -9.93 0.41
N ARG A 55 8.17 -11.11 -0.17
CA ARG A 55 7.18 -12.17 0.04
C ARG A 55 7.92 -13.45 0.39
N PRO A 56 7.83 -13.92 1.65
CA PRO A 56 8.52 -15.12 2.08
C PRO A 56 8.20 -16.34 1.19
N PRO A 57 9.14 -17.30 1.06
CA PRO A 57 10.46 -17.30 1.69
C PRO A 57 11.51 -16.41 1.00
N ASP A 58 11.48 -16.28 -0.33
CA ASP A 58 12.67 -15.83 -1.08
C ASP A 58 12.47 -14.57 -1.94
N ALA A 59 11.25 -14.09 -2.10
CA ALA A 59 10.98 -13.01 -3.06
C ALA A 59 11.27 -11.63 -2.45
N SER A 60 12.00 -10.79 -3.19
CA SER A 60 12.37 -9.44 -2.77
C SER A 60 12.41 -8.50 -3.97
N TRP A 61 11.85 -7.30 -3.83
CA TRP A 61 11.78 -6.31 -4.90
C TRP A 61 11.94 -4.88 -4.37
N SER A 62 12.84 -4.10 -4.98
CA SER A 62 12.82 -2.63 -4.83
C SER A 62 11.72 -2.07 -5.73
N ARG A 63 10.75 -1.33 -5.18
CA ARG A 63 9.60 -0.82 -5.94
C ARG A 63 9.46 0.68 -5.77
N PRO A 64 9.44 1.47 -6.86
CA PRO A 64 9.30 2.91 -6.75
C PRO A 64 7.93 3.26 -6.17
N LEU A 65 7.95 4.09 -5.14
CA LEU A 65 6.82 4.83 -4.62
C LEU A 65 6.88 6.24 -5.23
N THR A 66 5.81 6.65 -5.91
CA THR A 66 5.78 7.89 -6.68
C THR A 66 4.57 8.74 -6.33
N TRP A 67 4.67 10.04 -6.53
CA TRP A 67 3.54 10.96 -6.59
C TRP A 67 3.15 11.18 -8.05
N HIS A 68 1.86 11.08 -8.35
CA HIS A 68 1.31 11.42 -9.65
C HIS A 68 0.38 12.63 -9.52
N GLY A 69 0.93 13.84 -9.72
CA GLY A 69 0.22 15.11 -9.51
C GLY A 69 -1.09 15.23 -10.26
N ASN A 70 -1.14 14.86 -11.55
CA ASN A 70 -2.37 14.85 -12.34
C ASN A 70 -3.52 14.01 -11.72
N ASN A 71 -3.18 12.91 -11.03
CA ASN A 71 -4.15 12.04 -10.36
C ASN A 71 -4.31 12.37 -8.87
N ARG A 72 -3.42 13.22 -8.33
CA ARG A 72 -3.32 13.58 -6.91
C ARG A 72 -3.23 12.38 -5.98
N MET A 73 -2.50 11.34 -6.40
CA MET A 73 -2.33 10.10 -5.67
C MET A 73 -0.87 9.68 -5.58
N GLU A 74 -0.52 9.06 -4.45
CA GLU A 74 0.72 8.29 -4.35
C GLU A 74 0.49 6.91 -5.00
N ARG A 75 1.50 6.33 -5.63
CA ARG A 75 1.41 5.04 -6.33
C ARG A 75 2.64 4.20 -6.06
N ILE A 76 2.44 2.91 -5.84
CA ILE A 76 3.52 1.92 -5.77
C ILE A 76 3.26 0.81 -6.78
N ASN A 77 4.30 0.41 -7.51
CA ASN A 77 4.21 -0.72 -8.43
C ASN A 77 4.45 -2.02 -7.68
N LEU A 78 3.45 -2.89 -7.60
CA LEU A 78 3.58 -4.23 -7.03
C LEU A 78 4.26 -5.17 -8.05
N PRO A 79 4.90 -6.27 -7.60
CA PRO A 79 5.44 -7.27 -8.53
C PRO A 79 4.31 -7.85 -9.39
N THR A 80 4.52 -7.91 -10.71
CA THR A 80 3.60 -8.60 -11.63
C THR A 80 3.71 -10.11 -11.49
N LEU A 81 2.76 -10.89 -12.04
CA LEU A 81 2.85 -12.36 -12.06
C LEU A 81 4.20 -12.86 -12.62
N ALA A 82 4.70 -12.25 -13.70
CA ALA A 82 5.99 -12.59 -14.31
C ALA A 82 7.20 -12.28 -13.42
N GLN A 83 7.06 -11.36 -12.47
CA GLN A 83 8.08 -11.00 -11.48
C GLN A 83 7.93 -11.78 -10.17
N GLY A 84 7.05 -12.79 -10.14
CA GLY A 84 6.72 -13.55 -8.94
C GLY A 84 5.68 -12.87 -8.05
N GLY A 85 4.88 -11.94 -8.55
CA GLY A 85 3.75 -11.35 -7.83
C GLY A 85 2.52 -12.26 -7.74
N VAL A 86 1.34 -11.68 -7.49
CA VAL A 86 0.03 -12.36 -7.57
C VAL A 86 -0.98 -11.46 -8.29
N GLU A 87 -2.20 -11.96 -8.47
CA GLU A 87 -3.35 -11.14 -8.85
C GLU A 87 -3.79 -10.26 -7.68
N TYR A 88 -3.91 -8.95 -7.92
CA TYR A 88 -4.24 -7.95 -6.90
C TYR A 88 -5.66 -7.39 -7.04
N SER A 89 -6.32 -7.62 -8.18
CA SER A 89 -7.67 -7.14 -8.43
C SER A 89 -8.64 -7.65 -7.36
N HIS A 90 -9.43 -6.74 -6.78
CA HIS A 90 -10.39 -7.04 -5.71
C HIS A 90 -9.76 -7.75 -4.49
N ARG A 91 -8.54 -7.35 -4.12
CA ARG A 91 -7.82 -7.86 -2.93
C ARG A 91 -7.62 -6.79 -1.87
N VAL A 92 -7.20 -7.22 -0.69
CA VAL A 92 -6.59 -6.39 0.33
C VAL A 92 -5.11 -6.69 0.35
N VAL A 93 -4.29 -5.66 0.19
CA VAL A 93 -2.83 -5.75 0.28
C VAL A 93 -2.40 -5.21 1.64
N LEU A 94 -1.55 -5.96 2.33
CA LEU A 94 -0.90 -5.56 3.57
C LEU A 94 0.59 -5.37 3.31
N PHE A 95 1.10 -4.25 3.80
CA PHE A 95 2.52 -4.01 4.01
C PHE A 95 2.80 -4.14 5.50
N ARG A 96 3.62 -5.11 5.91
CA ARG A 96 4.07 -5.24 7.31
C ARG A 96 5.55 -4.95 7.39
N ARG A 97 5.95 -4.06 8.30
CA ARG A 97 7.35 -3.72 8.54
C ARG A 97 8.11 -4.93 9.08
N LEU A 98 9.29 -5.17 8.54
CA LEU A 98 10.23 -6.19 9.00
C LEU A 98 11.39 -5.53 9.76
N ALA A 99 12.08 -6.32 10.60
CA ALA A 99 13.15 -5.83 11.46
C ALA A 99 14.33 -5.18 10.71
N ASP A 100 14.55 -5.57 9.46
CA ASP A 100 15.60 -5.03 8.60
C ASP A 100 15.18 -3.80 7.76
N GLY A 101 14.00 -3.24 8.04
CA GLY A 101 13.47 -2.07 7.36
C GLY A 101 12.76 -2.36 6.05
N SER A 102 12.73 -3.61 5.58
CA SER A 102 11.90 -4.03 4.44
C SER A 102 10.43 -4.24 4.85
N PHE A 103 9.57 -4.50 3.86
CA PHE A 103 8.13 -4.69 4.08
C PHE A 103 7.66 -6.03 3.52
N GLU A 104 7.07 -6.88 4.35
CA GLU A 104 6.32 -8.04 3.90
C GLU A 104 5.09 -7.56 3.10
N LEU A 105 4.91 -8.14 1.92
CA LEU A 105 3.77 -7.98 1.04
C LEU A 105 2.86 -9.20 1.18
N ALA A 106 1.77 -9.05 1.93
CA ALA A 106 0.72 -10.06 2.03
C ALA A 106 -0.53 -9.62 1.26
N VAL A 107 -1.25 -10.58 0.70
CA VAL A 107 -2.44 -10.35 -0.12
C VAL A 107 -3.54 -11.28 0.33
N ALA A 108 -4.75 -10.74 0.51
CA ALA A 108 -5.91 -11.49 0.94
C ALA A 108 -7.17 -11.11 0.15
N THR A 109 -8.17 -11.99 0.12
CA THR A 109 -9.49 -11.64 -0.40
C THR A 109 -10.23 -10.74 0.59
N LEU A 110 -11.17 -9.93 0.10
CA LEU A 110 -11.92 -8.97 0.92
C LEU A 110 -12.68 -9.61 2.09
N ASP A 111 -13.15 -10.84 1.91
CA ASP A 111 -13.95 -11.66 2.83
C ASP A 111 -13.12 -12.63 3.68
N SER A 112 -11.80 -12.68 3.49
CA SER A 112 -10.93 -13.57 4.26
C SER A 112 -10.87 -13.20 5.75
N SER A 113 -10.53 -14.20 6.57
CA SER A 113 -10.22 -13.99 7.99
C SER A 113 -9.07 -13.02 8.20
N SER A 114 -8.03 -13.06 7.35
CA SER A 114 -6.90 -12.13 7.38
C SER A 114 -7.34 -10.69 7.16
N ALA A 115 -8.11 -10.42 6.10
CA ALA A 115 -8.63 -9.08 5.83
C ALA A 115 -9.56 -8.58 6.96
N THR A 116 -10.34 -9.48 7.55
CA THR A 116 -11.19 -9.17 8.71
C THR A 116 -10.35 -8.80 9.93
N ALA A 117 -9.28 -9.56 10.22
CA ALA A 117 -8.38 -9.28 11.33
C ALA A 117 -7.70 -7.91 11.18
N TRP A 118 -7.15 -7.60 10.00
CA TRP A 118 -6.49 -6.31 9.73
C TRP A 118 -7.44 -5.13 9.93
N ARG A 119 -8.69 -5.25 9.47
CA ARG A 119 -9.71 -4.23 9.69
C ARG A 119 -10.06 -4.09 11.16
N ASN A 120 -10.17 -5.19 11.90
CA ASN A 120 -10.48 -5.16 13.33
C ASN A 120 -9.36 -4.49 14.13
N GLU A 121 -8.09 -4.78 13.82
CA GLU A 121 -6.93 -4.15 14.47
C GLU A 121 -6.91 -2.64 14.23
N SER A 122 -7.06 -2.19 12.98
CA SER A 122 -7.18 -0.75 12.69
C SER A 122 -8.45 -0.11 13.27
N SER A 123 -9.55 -0.85 13.36
CA SER A 123 -10.79 -0.36 13.98
C SER A 123 -10.60 -0.10 15.47
N ALA A 124 -9.94 -1.01 16.18
CA ALA A 124 -9.62 -0.87 17.60
C ALA A 124 -8.74 0.35 17.88
N LEU A 125 -7.89 0.75 16.92
CA LEU A 125 -7.01 1.91 17.01
C LEU A 125 -7.62 3.20 16.44
N GLY A 126 -8.79 3.14 15.81
CA GLY A 126 -9.42 4.29 15.15
C GLY A 126 -8.64 4.81 13.92
N THR A 127 -7.92 3.92 13.24
CA THR A 127 -6.99 4.22 12.14
C THR A 127 -7.49 3.75 10.77
N ILE A 128 -8.81 3.61 10.59
CA ILE A 128 -9.40 3.30 9.28
C ILE A 128 -9.68 4.60 8.52
N TYR A 129 -9.19 4.68 7.29
CA TYR A 129 -9.33 5.83 6.42
C TYR A 129 -9.94 5.45 5.07
N ARG A 130 -10.61 6.41 4.42
CA ARG A 130 -11.12 6.27 3.05
C ARG A 130 -10.17 6.91 2.05
N PHE A 131 -10.12 6.36 0.84
CA PHE A 131 -9.32 6.87 -0.30
C PHE A 131 -9.82 8.20 -0.91
N GLY A 132 -10.75 8.87 -0.24
CA GLY A 132 -11.44 10.07 -0.71
C GLY A 132 -12.93 10.01 -0.35
N PRO A 133 -13.64 11.14 -0.51
CA PRO A 133 -15.04 11.25 -0.07
C PRO A 133 -15.98 10.27 -0.79
N ASN A 134 -15.70 9.94 -2.05
CA ASN A 134 -16.57 9.12 -2.90
C ASN A 134 -16.02 7.71 -3.18
N SER A 135 -14.88 7.32 -2.58
CA SER A 135 -14.32 5.98 -2.78
C SER A 135 -14.85 5.01 -1.71
N PRO A 136 -15.34 3.83 -2.11
CA PRO A 136 -15.64 2.77 -1.15
C PRO A 136 -14.36 2.14 -0.58
N ARG A 137 -13.20 2.34 -1.23
CA ARG A 137 -11.92 1.76 -0.82
C ARG A 137 -11.46 2.33 0.52
N ARG A 138 -11.02 1.43 1.39
CA ARG A 138 -10.47 1.75 2.70
C ARG A 138 -9.00 1.35 2.81
N CYS A 139 -8.32 1.98 3.74
CA CYS A 139 -7.04 1.53 4.26
C CYS A 139 -7.03 1.67 5.78
N GLY A 140 -6.03 1.06 6.41
CA GLY A 140 -5.82 1.24 7.84
C GLY A 140 -4.39 0.91 8.27
N LEU A 141 -4.05 1.39 9.45
CA LEU A 141 -2.76 1.20 10.11
C LEU A 141 -2.96 0.41 11.40
N PHE A 142 -2.02 -0.46 11.78
CA PHE A 142 -2.01 -1.07 13.11
C PHE A 142 -0.60 -1.45 13.54
#